data_AF-A0A0M0JSV0-F1
#
_entry.id   AF-A0A0M0JSV0-F1
#
_cell.length_a   1.000
_cell.length_b   1.000
_cell.length_c   1.000
_cell.angle_alpha   90.00
_cell.angle_beta   90.00
_cell.angle_gamma   90.00
#
_symmetry.space_group_name_H-M   'P 1'
#
loop_
_entity.id
_entity.type
_entity.pdbx_description
1 polymer ?
#
loop_
_entity_poly.entity_id
_entity_poly.type
_entity_poly.pdbx_seq_one_letter_code
_entity_poly.pdbx_strand_id
1 'polypeptide(L)'
;MYGYDILIDETLKPWLIEVNASPSITADTIQDYDLKFGLLEDVYSVVDVEQKLGHGVDGRPLEPTVGGFDLIYHGEKVRPDRQATYTSKLGCFDPADRQRGLRKLWASVGATGK
;
A
#
# COMPACT_ATOMS: atom_id res chain seq x y z
N MET A 1 1.44 -6.30 9.76
CA MET A 1 0.32 -6.17 8.80
C MET A 1 -0.93 -6.71 9.48
N TYR A 2 -2.07 -6.06 9.30
CA TYR A 2 -3.36 -6.53 9.83
C TYR A 2 -4.28 -6.92 8.68
N GLY A 3 -5.08 -7.97 8.87
CA GLY A 3 -6.20 -8.32 7.99
C GLY A 3 -7.51 -7.83 8.59
N TYR A 4 -8.41 -7.32 7.75
CA TYR A 4 -9.72 -6.82 8.17
C TYR A 4 -10.81 -7.55 7.40
N ASP A 5 -11.73 -8.15 8.13
CA ASP A 5 -12.87 -8.83 7.54
C ASP A 5 -14.04 -7.85 7.55
N ILE A 6 -14.50 -7.49 6.35
CA ILE A 6 -15.50 -6.44 6.13
C ILE A 6 -16.72 -7.04 5.45
N LEU A 7 -17.90 -6.81 6.03
CA LEU A 7 -19.19 -7.10 5.40
C LEU A 7 -19.74 -5.83 4.76
N ILE A 8 -20.24 -5.93 3.53
CA ILE A 8 -20.88 -4.82 2.82
C ILE A 8 -22.39 -5.07 2.79
N ASP A 9 -23.18 -4.12 3.31
CA ASP A 9 -24.64 -4.22 3.31
C ASP A 9 -25.29 -3.74 1.99
N GLU A 10 -26.61 -3.81 1.90
CA GLU A 10 -27.39 -3.39 0.73
C GLU A 10 -27.28 -1.89 0.42
N THR A 11 -26.84 -1.07 1.38
CA THR A 11 -26.57 0.36 1.21
C THR A 11 -25.09 0.65 0.89
N LEU A 12 -24.28 -0.38 0.65
CA LEU A 12 -22.83 -0.32 0.47
C LEU A 12 -22.07 0.20 1.68
N LYS A 13 -22.67 0.13 2.87
CA LYS A 13 -21.98 0.51 4.10
C LYS A 13 -21.08 -0.64 4.55
N PRO A 14 -19.79 -0.37 4.81
CA PRO A 14 -18.88 -1.38 5.34
C PRO A 14 -19.10 -1.56 6.84
N TRP A 15 -19.17 -2.81 7.27
CA TRP A 15 -19.25 -3.25 8.66
C TRP A 15 -18.03 -4.10 8.98
N LEU A 16 -17.25 -3.68 9.99
CA LEU A 16 -16.11 -4.44 10.46
C LEU A 16 -16.59 -5.66 11.26
N ILE A 17 -16.12 -6.85 10.87
CA ILE A 17 -16.44 -8.11 11.55
C ILE A 17 -15.34 -8.46 12.54
N GLU A 18 -14.10 -8.54 12.06
CA GLU A 18 -12.93 -8.82 12.89
C GLU A 18 -11.64 -8.20 12.35
N VAL A 19 -10.65 -8.12 13.24
CA VAL A 19 -9.29 -7.68 12.92
C VAL A 19 -8.32 -8.80 13.27
N ASN A 20 -7.59 -9.26 12.26
CA ASN A 20 -6.62 -10.32 12.37
C ASN A 20 -5.20 -9.75 12.46
N ALA A 21 -4.49 -10.06 13.54
CA ALA A 21 -3.08 -9.68 13.72
C ALA A 21 -2.12 -10.50 12.84
N SER A 22 -2.57 -11.63 12.32
CA SER A 22 -1.80 -12.53 11.46
C SER A 22 -2.71 -13.14 10.39
N PRO A 23 -3.08 -12.38 9.34
CA PRO A 23 -3.87 -12.93 8.24
C PRO A 23 -3.12 -14.08 7.53
N SER A 24 -3.87 -15.02 6.94
CA SER A 24 -3.27 -16.14 6.21
C SER A 24 -2.55 -15.69 4.94
N ILE A 25 -1.28 -16.09 4.80
CA ILE A 25 -0.43 -15.80 3.64
C ILE A 25 -0.13 -17.09 2.84
N THR A 26 -0.63 -18.25 3.28
CA THR A 26 -0.54 -19.50 2.52
C THR A 26 -1.34 -19.37 1.22
N ALA A 27 -0.74 -19.70 0.09
CA ALA A 27 -1.39 -19.66 -1.21
C ALA A 27 -1.91 -21.04 -1.60
N ASP A 28 -3.22 -21.15 -1.81
CA ASP A 28 -3.87 -22.41 -2.19
C ASP A 28 -4.16 -22.46 -3.70
N THR A 29 -4.19 -21.31 -4.37
CA THR A 29 -4.35 -21.15 -5.82
C THR A 29 -3.24 -20.29 -6.43
N ILE A 30 -3.08 -20.32 -7.75
CA ILE A 30 -2.14 -19.45 -8.47
C ILE A 30 -2.51 -17.98 -8.28
N GLN A 31 -3.81 -17.67 -8.29
CA GLN A 31 -4.32 -16.32 -8.09
C GLN A 31 -4.05 -15.83 -6.67
N ASP A 32 -4.22 -16.70 -5.66
CA ASP A 32 -3.83 -16.39 -4.28
C ASP A 32 -2.34 -16.13 -4.17
N TYR A 33 -1.52 -16.92 -4.86
CA TYR A 33 -0.08 -16.76 -4.87
C TYR A 33 0.31 -15.39 -5.44
N ASP A 34 -0.18 -15.03 -6.62
CA ASP A 34 0.15 -13.77 -7.27
C ASP A 34 -0.28 -12.56 -6.41
N LEU A 35 -1.47 -12.63 -5.81
CA LEU A 35 -1.97 -11.58 -4.92
C LEU A 35 -1.15 -11.49 -3.62
N LYS A 36 -0.97 -12.60 -2.92
CA LYS A 36 -0.31 -12.64 -1.60
C LYS A 36 1.19 -12.34 -1.71
N PHE A 37 1.84 -12.83 -2.77
CA PHE A 37 3.25 -12.55 -3.03
C PHE A 37 3.45 -11.07 -3.38
N GLY A 38 2.60 -10.50 -4.25
CA GLY A 38 2.63 -9.07 -4.54
C GLY A 38 2.38 -8.20 -3.29
N LEU A 39 1.44 -8.60 -2.45
CA LEU A 39 1.20 -7.93 -1.17
C LEU A 39 2.45 -7.91 -0.28
N LEU A 40 3.17 -9.04 -0.16
CA LEU A 40 4.40 -9.12 0.62
C LEU A 40 5.52 -8.22 0.06
N GLU A 41 5.68 -8.18 -1.27
CA GLU A 41 6.66 -7.30 -1.94
C GLU A 41 6.35 -5.82 -1.67
N ASP A 42 5.07 -5.44 -1.67
CA ASP A 42 4.64 -4.09 -1.33
C ASP A 42 4.86 -3.77 0.15
N VAL A 43 4.54 -4.70 1.06
CA VAL A 43 4.81 -4.55 2.51
C VAL A 43 6.30 -4.35 2.75
N TYR A 44 7.16 -5.14 2.11
CA TYR A 44 8.59 -5.00 2.25
C TYR A 44 9.08 -3.64 1.76
N SER A 45 8.51 -3.14 0.65
CA SER A 45 8.80 -1.82 0.11
C SER A 45 8.36 -0.68 1.03
N VAL A 46 7.22 -0.84 1.74
CA VAL A 46 6.72 0.14 2.73
C VAL A 46 7.59 0.18 3.97
N VAL A 47 8.06 -0.97 4.46
CA VAL A 47 8.95 -1.05 5.64
C VAL A 47 10.28 -0.35 5.36
N ASP A 48 10.71 -0.32 4.10
CA ASP A 48 11.87 0.43 3.63
C ASP A 48 13.13 0.18 4.48
N VAL A 49 13.48 -1.11 4.63
CA VAL A 49 14.64 -1.55 5.42
C VAL A 49 15.94 -0.88 4.98
N GLU A 50 16.02 -0.50 3.71
CA GLU A 50 17.17 0.14 3.09
C GLU A 50 17.14 1.68 3.18
N GLN A 51 16.10 2.27 3.80
CA GLN A 51 15.93 3.71 4.05
C GLN A 51 16.01 4.57 2.78
N LYS A 52 15.29 4.18 1.74
CA LYS A 52 15.28 4.82 0.42
C LYS A 52 14.09 5.74 0.20
N LEU A 53 13.02 5.60 0.97
CA LEU A 53 11.88 6.49 0.92
C LEU A 53 12.28 7.87 1.43
N GLY A 54 11.90 8.90 0.69
CA GLY A 54 12.18 10.27 1.07
C GLY A 54 11.32 10.67 2.25
N HIS A 55 11.88 11.49 3.15
CA HIS A 55 11.13 12.07 4.26
C HIS A 55 11.23 13.59 4.20
N GLY A 56 10.10 14.27 4.39
CA GLY A 56 10.03 15.70 4.56
C GLY A 56 10.69 16.17 5.85
N VAL A 57 10.85 17.48 5.99
CA VAL A 57 11.46 18.10 7.19
C VAL A 57 10.64 17.82 8.46
N ASP A 58 9.34 17.54 8.30
CA ASP A 58 8.40 17.14 9.34
C ASP A 58 8.38 15.63 9.62
N GLY A 59 9.23 14.85 8.94
CA GLY A 59 9.30 13.39 9.04
C GLY A 59 8.20 12.66 8.27
N ARG A 60 7.38 13.35 7.46
CA ARG A 60 6.37 12.68 6.62
C ARG A 60 7.01 12.02 5.40
N PRO A 61 6.59 10.82 5.01
CA PRO A 61 7.02 10.23 3.74
C PRO A 61 6.69 11.17 2.56
N LEU A 62 7.65 11.35 1.65
CA LEU A 62 7.45 12.09 0.41
C LEU A 62 6.59 11.31 -0.58
N GLU A 63 6.65 9.98 -0.51
CA GLU A 63 5.84 9.06 -1.30
C GLU A 63 4.56 8.66 -0.51
N PRO A 64 3.39 9.24 -0.82
CA PRO A 64 2.13 8.89 -0.14
C PRO A 64 1.58 7.53 -0.57
N THR A 65 2.11 6.93 -1.63
CA THR A 65 1.71 5.62 -2.15
C THR A 65 2.96 4.79 -2.44
N VAL A 66 2.99 3.55 -1.94
CA VAL A 66 4.09 2.59 -2.16
C VAL A 66 3.48 1.23 -2.53
N GLY A 67 3.78 0.75 -3.74
CA GLY A 67 3.10 -0.44 -4.28
C GLY A 67 1.58 -0.25 -4.30
N GLY A 68 0.84 -1.19 -3.72
CA GLY A 68 -0.60 -1.10 -3.51
C GLY A 68 -1.05 -0.40 -2.21
N PHE A 69 -0.14 0.16 -1.41
CA PHE A 69 -0.49 0.84 -0.16
C PHE A 69 -0.57 2.36 -0.33
N ASP A 70 -1.55 2.97 0.35
CA ASP A 70 -1.66 4.42 0.51
C ASP A 70 -1.49 4.83 1.98
N LEU A 71 -0.78 5.95 2.20
CA LEU A 71 -0.69 6.59 3.50
C LEU A 71 -2.00 7.34 3.80
N ILE A 72 -2.83 6.78 4.67
CA ILE A 72 -4.12 7.36 5.06
C ILE A 72 -4.09 8.13 6.39
N TYR A 73 -3.04 7.95 7.19
CA TYR A 73 -2.94 8.56 8.52
C TYR A 73 -1.47 8.76 8.94
N HIS A 74 -1.12 9.97 9.39
CA HIS A 74 0.18 10.29 10.02
C HIS A 74 -0.05 11.44 11.01
N GLY A 75 -0.28 11.12 12.29
CA GLY A 75 -0.63 12.08 13.35
C GLY A 75 -2.03 12.70 13.18
N GLU A 76 -2.44 12.90 11.93
CA GLU A 76 -3.77 13.30 11.48
C GLU A 76 -4.15 12.48 10.24
N LYS A 77 -5.45 12.48 9.90
CA LYS A 77 -5.93 11.83 8.67
C LYS A 77 -5.32 12.53 7.46
N VAL A 78 -4.62 11.78 6.61
CA VAL A 78 -4.11 12.30 5.34
C VAL A 78 -5.30 12.60 4.46
N ARG A 79 -5.38 13.87 4.01
CA ARG A 79 -6.38 14.27 3.03
C ARG A 79 -5.80 14.04 1.65
N PRO A 80 -6.54 13.39 0.74
CA PRO A 80 -6.14 13.33 -0.65
C PRO A 80 -5.98 14.75 -1.21
N ASP A 81 -5.21 14.87 -2.30
CA ASP A 81 -5.10 16.13 -3.03
C ASP A 81 -6.51 16.67 -3.32
N ARG A 82 -6.71 17.98 -3.14
CA ARG A 82 -8.00 18.65 -3.41
C ARG A 82 -8.47 18.46 -4.85
N GLN A 83 -7.56 18.18 -5.77
CA GLN A 83 -7.88 17.90 -7.18
C GLN A 83 -8.17 16.41 -7.45
N ALA A 84 -7.88 15.52 -6.51
CA ALA A 84 -8.14 14.09 -6.68
C ALA A 84 -9.64 13.80 -6.56
N THR A 85 -10.18 13.11 -7.55
CA THR A 85 -11.56 12.59 -7.53
C THR A 85 -11.75 11.38 -6.62
N TYR A 86 -10.66 10.77 -6.17
CA TYR A 86 -10.65 9.62 -5.27
C TYR A 86 -9.77 9.89 -4.06
N THR A 87 -10.14 9.31 -2.92
CA THR A 87 -9.43 9.53 -1.65
C THR A 87 -8.28 8.55 -1.41
N SER A 88 -8.25 7.45 -2.16
CA SER A 88 -7.26 6.39 -2.09
C SER A 88 -7.38 5.53 -3.35
N LYS A 89 -6.28 4.90 -3.76
CA LYS A 89 -6.22 3.83 -4.77
C LYS A 89 -6.47 2.44 -4.16
N LEU A 90 -6.87 2.34 -2.90
CA LEU A 90 -7.18 1.07 -2.24
C LEU A 90 -8.23 0.30 -3.04
N GLY A 91 -7.88 -0.92 -3.45
CA GLY A 91 -8.74 -1.78 -4.29
C GLY A 91 -8.64 -1.53 -5.79
N CYS A 92 -7.93 -0.50 -6.25
CA CYS A 92 -7.61 -0.30 -7.66
C CYS A 92 -6.45 -1.24 -8.06
N PHE A 93 -6.77 -2.48 -8.41
CA PHE A 93 -5.77 -3.42 -8.91
C PHE A 93 -5.39 -3.08 -10.36
N ASP A 94 -4.29 -2.35 -10.55
CA ASP A 94 -3.58 -2.22 -11.82
C ASP A 94 -2.15 -2.76 -11.65
N PRO A 95 -1.88 -4.01 -12.07
CA PRO A 95 -0.56 -4.62 -11.97
C PRO A 95 0.55 -3.81 -12.65
N ALA A 96 0.22 -3.16 -13.76
CA ALA A 96 1.18 -2.40 -14.54
C ALA A 96 1.50 -1.06 -13.85
N ASP A 97 0.52 -0.41 -13.22
CA ASP A 97 0.76 0.81 -12.43
C ASP A 97 1.59 0.52 -11.19
N ARG A 98 1.24 -0.54 -10.45
CA ARG A 98 2.02 -1.03 -9.30
C ARG A 98 3.47 -1.26 -9.68
N GLN A 99 3.72 -2.03 -10.74
CA GLN A 99 5.08 -2.38 -11.15
C GLN A 99 5.86 -1.17 -11.68
N ARG A 100 5.21 -0.22 -12.37
CA ARG A 100 5.85 1.05 -12.76
C ARG A 100 6.23 1.90 -11.54
N GLY A 101 5.35 1.97 -10.55
CA GLY A 101 5.60 2.70 -9.30
C GLY A 101 6.80 2.15 -8.55
N LEU A 102 6.80 0.84 -8.28
CA LEU A 102 7.91 0.15 -7.63
C LEU A 102 9.21 0.30 -8.41
N ARG A 103 9.19 0.15 -9.73
CA ARG A 103 10.39 0.34 -10.57
C ARG A 103 10.95 1.74 -10.51
N LYS A 104 10.11 2.78 -10.45
CA LYS A 104 10.58 4.17 -10.27
C LYS A 104 11.25 4.33 -8.90
N LEU A 105 10.61 3.79 -7.87
CA LEU A 105 11.10 3.81 -6.50
C LEU A 105 12.43 3.06 -6.34
N TRP A 106 12.62 1.96 -7.06
CA TRP A 106 13.87 1.21 -7.09
C TRP A 106 14.90 1.74 -8.10
N ALA A 107 14.50 2.54 -9.08
CA ALA A 107 15.44 3.15 -10.02
C ALA A 107 16.17 4.34 -9.40
N SER A 108 15.51 5.10 -8.52
CA SER A 108 16.15 6.18 -7.75
C SER A 108 17.29 5.66 -6.88
N VAL A 109 17.23 4.40 -6.44
CA VAL A 109 18.27 3.68 -5.68
C VAL A 109 19.61 3.60 -6.41
N GLY A 110 19.60 3.37 -7.72
CA GLY A 110 20.84 3.19 -8.48
C GLY A 110 21.59 4.49 -8.76
N ALA A 111 20.94 5.64 -8.58
CA ALA A 111 21.50 6.95 -8.92
C ALA A 111 22.24 7.61 -7.75
N THR A 112 21.93 7.27 -6.50
CA THR A 112 22.49 7.91 -5.29
C THR A 112 23.78 7.23 -4.79
N GLY A 113 24.31 6.25 -5.52
CA GLY A 113 25.48 5.44 -5.14
C GLY A 113 26.74 5.66 -5.99
N LYS A 114 26.99 6.87 -6.51
CA LYS A 114 28.28 7.25 -7.12
C LYS A 114 28.85 8.51 -6.49
#